data_AF-A0A9E2FRW8-F1
#
_entry.id   AF-A0A9E2FRW8-F1
#
_cell.length_a   1.000
_cell.length_b   1.000
_cell.length_c   1.000
_cell.angle_alpha   90.00
_cell.angle_beta   90.00
_cell.angle_gamma   90.00
#
_symmetry.space_group_name_H-M   'P 1'
#
loop_
_entity.id
_entity.type
_entity.pdbx_description
1 polymer ?
#
loop_
_entity_poly.entity_id
_entity_poly.type
_entity_poly.pdbx_seq_one_letter_code
_entity_poly.pdbx_strand_id
1 'polypeptide(L)' 'MILINLEMLPHGFQRGKRNLGTIRIWNNGTGTLLSGNYSYKVTKGNKVKAEGCITGFPRKRKDVFDLLNLVLKDIYEQ' A
#
# COMPACT_ATOMS: atom_id res chain seq x y z
N MET A 1 3.95 -8.27 5.52
CA MET A 1 2.88 -7.27 5.36
C MET A 1 3.53 -5.90 5.35
N ILE A 2 3.10 -5.02 4.46
CA ILE A 2 3.54 -3.62 4.40
C ILE A 2 2.38 -2.77 4.90
N LEU A 3 2.65 -1.91 5.88
CA LEU A 3 1.70 -0.98 6.44
C LEU A 3 2.25 0.44 6.27
N ILE A 4 1.54 1.28 5.55
CA ILE A 4 1.90 2.68 5.32
C ILE A 4 0.80 3.53 5.95
N ASN A 5 1.17 4.32 6.96
CA ASN A 5 0.29 5.31 7.55
C ASN A 5 0.66 6.68 6.99
N LEU A 6 -0.31 7.33 6.35
CA LEU A 6 -0.17 8.69 5.87
C LEU A 6 -0.60 9.62 6.99
N GLU A 7 0.35 10.34 7.57
CA GLU A 7 0.11 11.22 8.70
C GLU A 7 0.54 12.65 8.34
N MET A 8 -0.29 13.62 8.68
CA MET A 8 0.06 15.04 8.62
C MET A 8 0.50 15.50 10.00
N LEU A 9 1.70 16.06 10.08
CA LEU A 9 2.23 16.70 11.27
C LEU A 9 2.23 18.21 11.04
N PRO A 10 1.27 18.97 11.60
CA PRO A 10 1.27 20.43 11.48
C PRO A 10 2.59 20.99 11.99
N HIS A 11 3.28 21.75 11.14
CA HIS A 11 4.60 22.34 11.45
C HIS A 11 5.68 21.32 11.87
N GLY A 12 5.51 20.04 11.51
CA GLY A 12 6.41 18.97 11.92
C GLY A 12 6.26 18.53 13.38
N PHE A 13 5.29 19.09 14.11
CA PHE A 13 5.07 18.72 15.50
C PHE A 13 4.25 17.43 15.62
N GLN A 14 4.67 16.55 16.54
CA GLN A 14 3.91 15.34 16.89
C GLN A 14 2.57 15.69 17.54
N ARG A 15 2.53 16.80 18.29
CA ARG A 15 1.30 17.31 18.89
C ARG A 15 0.36 17.79 17.79
N GLY A 16 -0.83 17.20 17.72
CA GLY A 16 -1.81 17.52 16.68
C GLY A 16 -1.67 16.71 15.39
N LYS A 17 -0.88 15.62 15.40
CA LYS A 17 -0.78 14.65 14.31
C LYS A 17 -2.16 14.17 13.87
N ARG A 18 -2.41 14.18 12.56
CA ARG A 18 -3.66 13.71 11.95
C ARG A 18 -3.38 12.55 11.01
N ASN A 19 -4.10 11.44 11.18
CA ASN A 19 -4.08 10.35 10.22
C ASN A 19 -4.91 10.74 8.99
N LEU A 20 -4.29 10.76 7.82
CA LEU A 20 -4.93 11.05 6.53
C LEU A 20 -5.40 9.78 5.82
N GLY A 21 -4.79 8.64 6.13
CA GLY A 21 -5.18 7.35 5.61
C GLY A 21 -4.15 6.26 5.90
N THR A 22 -4.51 5.05 5.52
CA THR A 22 -3.66 3.87 5.68
C THR A 22 -3.71 3.04 4.40
N ILE A 23 -2.55 2.57 3.96
CA ILE A 23 -2.41 1.57 2.90
C ILE A 23 -1.88 0.30 3.55
N ARG A 24 -2.62 -0.80 3.38
CA ARG A 24 -2.19 -2.15 3.76
C ARG A 24 -1.89 -2.92 2.49
N ILE A 25 -0.73 -3.55 2.40
CA ILE A 25 -0.35 -4.45 1.31
C ILE A 25 0.12 -5.77 1.93
N TRP A 26 -0.45 -6.89 1.52
CA TRP A 26 -0.09 -8.20 2.05
C TRP A 26 -0.01 -9.24 0.95
N ASN A 27 0.90 -10.20 1.10
CA ASN A 27 0.96 -11.37 0.24
C ASN A 27 -0.31 -12.18 0.47
N ASN A 28 -1.06 -12.47 -0.59
CA ASN A 28 -2.32 -13.22 -0.50
C ASN A 28 -2.13 -14.75 -0.56
N GLY A 29 -0.89 -15.23 -0.58
CA GLY A 29 -0.55 -16.65 -0.55
C GLY A 29 -0.59 -17.34 -1.91
N THR A 30 -0.98 -16.65 -2.99
CA THR A 30 -1.13 -17.25 -4.33
C THR A 30 0.09 -17.07 -5.24
N GLY A 31 1.14 -16.39 -4.76
CA GLY A 31 2.39 -16.20 -5.49
C GLY A 31 3.38 -17.37 -5.34
N THR A 32 4.45 -17.33 -6.13
CA THR A 32 5.60 -18.22 -6.04
C THR A 32 6.79 -17.57 -5.31
N LEU A 33 7.91 -18.29 -5.20
CA LEU A 33 9.16 -17.74 -4.66
C LEU A 33 9.68 -16.57 -5.49
N LEU A 34 9.54 -16.64 -6.82
CA LEU A 34 10.09 -15.67 -7.77
C LEU A 34 9.12 -14.53 -8.09
N SER A 35 7.82 -14.78 -7.95
CA SER A 35 6.74 -13.87 -8.32
C SER A 35 5.69 -13.81 -7.22
N GLY A 36 5.43 -12.63 -6.65
CA GLY A 36 4.47 -12.46 -5.57
C GLY A 36 3.13 -11.93 -6.06
N ASN A 37 2.05 -12.37 -5.42
CA ASN A 37 0.72 -11.78 -5.57
C ASN A 37 0.36 -11.07 -4.26
N TYR A 38 -0.05 -9.81 -4.36
CA TYR A 38 -0.24 -8.94 -3.21
C TYR A 38 -1.60 -8.27 -3.29
N SER A 39 -2.43 -8.52 -2.28
CA SER A 39 -3.66 -7.75 -2.10
C SER A 39 -3.33 -6.46 -1.37
N TYR A 40 -4.09 -5.42 -1.67
CA TYR A 40 -3.98 -4.15 -0.97
C TYR A 40 -5.35 -3.58 -0.59
N LYS A 41 -5.35 -2.75 0.45
CA LYS A 41 -6.51 -2.01 0.92
C LYS A 41 -6.10 -0.62 1.38
N VAL A 42 -6.78 0.38 0.85
CA VAL A 42 -6.60 1.78 1.19
C VAL A 42 -7.79 2.26 1.99
N THR A 43 -7.54 2.85 3.15
CA THR A 43 -8.57 3.43 4.01
C THR A 43 -8.30 4.90 4.27
N LYS A 44 -9.34 5.73 4.27
CA LYS A 44 -9.30 7.13 4.70
C LYS A 44 -10.24 7.28 5.90
N GLY A 45 -9.67 7.43 7.10
CA GLY A 45 -10.42 7.25 8.34
C GLY A 45 -11.02 5.83 8.40
N ASN A 46 -12.33 5.73 8.63
CA ASN A 46 -13.05 4.45 8.70
C ASN A 46 -13.58 3.97 7.34
N LYS A 47 -13.39 4.73 6.25
CA LYS A 47 -13.91 4.39 4.93
C LYS A 47 -12.85 3.70 4.09
N VAL A 48 -13.23 2.62 3.42
CA VAL A 48 -12.42 1.99 2.37
C VAL A 48 -12.48 2.90 1.15
N LYS A 49 -11.33 3.31 0.65
CA LYS A 49 -11.21 4.16 -0.55
C LYS A 49 -10.96 3.30 -1.80
N ALA A 50 -10.11 2.30 -1.68
CA ALA A 50 -9.76 1.40 -2.77
C ALA A 50 -9.29 0.05 -2.19
N GLU A 51 -9.48 -1.00 -2.97
CA GLU A 51 -8.95 -2.33 -2.70
C GLU A 51 -8.67 -3.04 -4.02
N GLY A 52 -7.69 -3.92 -4.03
CA GLY A 52 -7.28 -4.57 -5.26
C GLY A 52 -6.17 -5.58 -5.04
N CYS A 53 -5.60 -6.04 -6.15
CA CYS A 53 -4.56 -7.06 -6.15
C CYS A 53 -3.54 -6.79 -7.25
N ILE A 54 -2.26 -6.79 -6.88
CA ILE A 54 -1.14 -6.82 -7.82
C ILE A 54 -0.71 -8.26 -7.98
N THR A 55 -0.81 -8.79 -9.20
CA THR A 55 -0.37 -10.15 -9.53
C THR A 55 0.96 -10.12 -10.28
N GLY A 56 1.73 -11.20 -10.18
CA GLY A 56 2.94 -11.36 -11.01
C GLY A 56 4.13 -10.49 -10.58
N PHE A 57 4.18 -9.98 -9.35
CA PHE A 57 5.21 -9.02 -8.92
C PHE A 57 6.61 -9.68 -8.82
N PRO A 58 7.62 -9.23 -9.59
CA PRO A 58 8.91 -9.92 -9.68
C PRO A 58 9.83 -9.63 -8.48
N ARG A 59 9.76 -10.48 -7.44
CA ARG A 59 10.41 -10.29 -6.13
C ARG A 59 11.94 -10.13 -6.16
N LYS A 60 12.62 -10.71 -7.16
CA LYS A 60 14.09 -10.66 -7.27
C LYS A 60 14.61 -9.41 -7.97
N ARG A 61 13.76 -8.76 -8.78
CA ARG A 61 14.17 -7.64 -9.63
C ARG A 61 13.62 -6.29 -9.18
N LYS A 62 12.58 -6.32 -8.35
CA LYS A 62 11.86 -5.13 -7.88
C LYS A 62 11.76 -5.14 -6.37
N ASP A 63 11.75 -3.96 -5.78
CA ASP A 63 11.73 -3.77 -4.34
C ASP A 63 10.35 -3.38 -3.80
N VAL A 64 10.29 -3.06 -2.51
CA VAL A 64 9.03 -2.67 -1.85
C VAL A 64 8.42 -1.37 -2.38
N PHE A 65 9.24 -0.43 -2.85
CA PHE A 65 8.79 0.85 -3.39
C PHE A 65 8.24 0.68 -4.80
N ASP A 66 8.81 -0.23 -5.60
CA ASP A 66 8.21 -0.63 -6.88
C ASP A 66 6.80 -1.22 -6.68
N LEU A 67 6.62 -2.08 -5.68
CA LEU A 67 5.32 -2.64 -5.35
C LEU A 67 4.34 -1.54 -4.92
N LEU A 68 4.79 -0.62 -4.06
CA LEU A 68 3.98 0.53 -3.66
C LEU A 68 3.60 1.39 -4.86
N ASN A 69 4.53 1.66 -5.77
CA ASN A 69 4.27 2.45 -6.97
C ASN A 69 3.20 1.80 -7.86
N LEU A 70 3.25 0.47 -8.05
CA LEU A 70 2.19 -0.25 -8.78
C LEU A 70 0.83 -0.13 -8.09
N VAL A 71 0.79 -0.26 -6.76
CA VAL A 71 -0.44 -0.07 -5.98
C VAL A 71 -0.98 1.36 -6.16
N LEU A 72 -0.10 2.37 -6.08
CA LEU A 72 -0.50 3.77 -6.28
C LEU A 72 -1.04 4.02 -7.68
N LYS A 73 -0.40 3.46 -8.72
CA LYS A 73 -0.91 3.55 -10.10
C LYS A 73 -2.29 2.91 -10.24
N ASP A 74 -2.47 1.69 -9.73
CA ASP A 74 -3.74 0.99 -9.78
C ASP A 74 -4.87 1.77 -9.06
N ILE A 75 -4.55 2.53 -8.00
CA ILE A 75 -5.52 3.39 -7.30
C ILE A 75 -5.94 4.62 -8.12
N TYR A 76 -5.05 5.19 -8.96
CA TYR A 76 -5.28 6.45 -9.67
C TYR A 76 -5.64 6.28 -11.16
N GLU A 77 -5.39 5.10 -11.74
CA GLU A 77 -5.69 4.79 -13.14
C GLU A 77 -7.05 4.08 -13.33
N GLN A 78 -7.79 3.82 -12.23
CA GLN A 78 -9.19 3.39 -12.21
C GLN A 78 -10.16 4.57 -12.27
#